data_AF-A0A6I0EHV1-F1
#
_entry.id   AF-A0A6I0EHV1-F1
#
_cell.length_a   1.000
_cell.length_b   1.000
_cell.length_c   1.000
_cell.angle_alpha   90.00
_cell.angle_beta   90.00
_cell.angle_gamma   90.00
#
_symmetry.space_group_name_H-M   'P 1'
#
loop_
_entity.id
_entity.type
_entity.pdbx_description
1 polymer ?
#
loop_
_entity_poly.entity_id
_entity_poly.type
_entity_poly.pdbx_seq_one_letter_code
_entity_poly.pdbx_strand_id
1 'polypeptide(L)'
;MQNRLFKLAAVAELTVLATAALAVPADIVVRVLSKDAKFIGTSMGGMRVTLRDGHTGKVLATGLTRGGTGDTERRMHESAGRRAQLSDPSAARFSVTVDQPMGGAYCSVSQPRRQAMENDRLPDKLVGRSAFR
;
A
#
# COMPACT_ATOMS: atom_id res chain seq x y z
N MET A 1 -16.22 -32.68 46.47
CA MET A 1 -16.36 -32.68 44.99
C MET A 1 -16.84 -31.34 44.39
N GLN A 2 -16.85 -30.22 45.13
CA GLN A 2 -17.35 -28.92 44.64
C GLN A 2 -16.33 -28.05 43.89
N ASN A 3 -15.01 -28.31 44.04
CA ASN A 3 -13.97 -27.40 43.50
C ASN A 3 -13.57 -27.68 42.05
N ARG A 4 -14.10 -28.74 41.40
CA ARG A 4 -13.83 -29.03 39.97
C ARG A 4 -14.76 -28.28 39.03
N LEU A 5 -15.99 -28.00 39.47
CA LEU A 5 -16.98 -27.24 38.72
C LEU A 5 -16.61 -25.75 38.64
N PHE A 6 -16.07 -25.17 39.71
CA PHE A 6 -15.57 -23.79 39.69
C PHE A 6 -14.34 -23.59 38.79
N LYS A 7 -13.46 -24.60 38.68
CA LYS A 7 -12.29 -24.54 37.78
C LYS A 7 -12.67 -24.60 36.30
N LEU A 8 -13.75 -25.30 35.95
CA LEU A 8 -14.25 -25.36 34.57
C LEU A 8 -14.96 -24.06 34.17
N ALA A 9 -15.68 -23.43 35.08
CA ALA A 9 -16.30 -22.12 34.84
C ALA A 9 -15.25 -21.02 34.56
N ALA A 10 -14.15 -21.01 35.31
CA ALA A 10 -13.08 -20.02 35.13
C ALA A 10 -12.31 -20.18 33.79
N VAL A 11 -12.25 -21.38 33.23
CA VAL A 11 -11.62 -21.62 31.91
C VAL A 11 -12.56 -21.21 30.77
N ALA A 12 -13.87 -21.37 30.96
CA ALA A 12 -14.87 -20.97 29.96
C ALA A 12 -14.99 -19.44 29.80
N GLU A 13 -14.77 -18.68 30.87
CA GLU A 13 -14.77 -17.20 30.81
C GLU A 13 -13.54 -16.63 30.07
N LEU A 14 -12.40 -17.32 30.11
CA LEU A 14 -11.17 -16.82 29.48
C LEU A 14 -11.18 -16.91 27.95
N THR A 15 -12.04 -17.73 27.36
CA THR A 15 -12.09 -17.95 25.90
C THR A 15 -12.83 -16.87 25.10
N VAL A 16 -13.55 -15.94 25.73
CA VAL A 16 -14.48 -15.03 25.02
C VAL A 16 -13.87 -13.67 24.62
N LEU A 17 -12.64 -13.36 25.02
CA LEU A 17 -12.00 -12.06 24.70
C LEU A 17 -11.33 -11.97 23.32
N ALA A 18 -11.74 -12.79 22.36
CA ALA A 18 -11.34 -12.61 20.96
C ALA A 18 -12.10 -11.43 20.34
N THR A 19 -11.74 -10.21 20.75
CA THR A 19 -12.20 -8.98 20.10
C THR A 19 -11.77 -9.02 18.65
N ALA A 20 -12.73 -9.22 17.75
CA ALA A 20 -12.52 -9.09 16.33
C ALA A 20 -12.12 -7.62 16.05
N ALA A 21 -10.87 -7.41 15.67
CA ALA A 21 -10.44 -6.13 15.13
C ALA A 21 -11.23 -5.89 13.83
N LEU A 22 -12.26 -5.04 13.90
CA LEU A 22 -13.02 -4.64 12.73
C LEU A 22 -12.09 -3.85 11.82
N ALA A 23 -11.73 -4.46 10.69
CA ALA A 23 -10.89 -3.84 9.70
C ALA A 23 -11.69 -2.78 8.95
N VAL A 24 -11.28 -1.52 9.06
CA VAL A 24 -11.81 -0.45 8.22
C VAL A 24 -10.97 -0.40 6.94
N PRO A 25 -11.58 -0.53 5.74
CA PRO A 25 -10.86 -0.38 4.48
C PRO A 25 -10.12 0.95 4.44
N ALA A 26 -8.82 0.89 4.18
CA ALA A 26 -7.94 2.06 4.13
C ALA A 26 -7.41 2.28 2.71
N ASP A 27 -7.73 3.43 2.14
CA ASP A 27 -7.21 3.84 0.83
C ASP A 27 -5.85 4.52 0.99
N ILE A 28 -4.82 3.89 0.45
CA ILE A 28 -3.43 4.36 0.54
C ILE A 28 -2.97 4.78 -0.84
N VAL A 29 -2.54 6.04 -0.95
CA VAL A 29 -1.94 6.59 -2.17
C VAL A 29 -0.51 7.00 -1.89
N VAL A 30 0.44 6.32 -2.53
CA VAL A 30 1.86 6.64 -2.45
C VAL A 30 2.28 7.38 -3.72
N ARG A 31 2.92 8.53 -3.53
CA ARG A 31 3.52 9.32 -4.62
C ARG A 31 4.99 9.53 -4.32
N VAL A 32 5.83 9.40 -5.33
CA VAL A 32 7.28 9.59 -5.19
C VAL A 32 7.67 10.86 -5.92
N LEU A 33 8.25 11.81 -5.17
CA LEU A 33 8.77 13.06 -5.69
C LEU A 33 10.30 13.00 -5.71
N SER A 34 10.90 13.55 -6.77
CA SER A 34 12.33 13.88 -6.77
C SER A 34 12.64 15.00 -5.78
N LYS A 35 13.92 15.15 -5.44
CA LYS A 35 14.41 16.23 -4.56
C LYS A 35 13.92 17.63 -5.00
N ASP A 36 13.85 17.84 -6.31
CA ASP A 36 13.39 19.09 -6.94
C ASP A 36 11.91 19.06 -7.36
N ALA A 37 11.09 18.21 -6.71
CA ALA A 37 9.62 18.20 -6.73
C ALA A 37 8.89 17.71 -8.00
N LYS A 38 9.56 17.01 -8.93
CA LYS A 38 8.88 16.33 -10.05
C LYS A 38 8.43 14.93 -9.63
N PHE A 39 7.23 14.50 -10.03
CA PHE A 39 6.82 13.12 -9.81
C PHE A 39 7.62 12.17 -10.70
N ILE A 40 8.06 11.05 -10.14
CA ILE A 40 8.72 9.99 -10.92
C ILE A 40 7.64 9.20 -11.67
N GLY A 41 7.46 9.58 -12.94
CA GLY A 41 6.46 9.02 -13.84
C GLY A 41 6.88 7.73 -14.53
N THR A 42 5.92 7.14 -15.24
CA THR A 42 6.08 5.89 -15.99
C THR A 42 7.19 5.97 -17.05
N SER A 43 7.42 7.14 -17.65
CA SER A 43 8.50 7.36 -18.64
C SER A 43 9.90 7.11 -18.06
N MET A 44 10.07 7.28 -16.74
CA MET A 44 11.32 6.99 -16.03
C MET A 44 11.36 5.57 -15.47
N GLY A 45 10.38 4.74 -15.83
CA GLY A 45 10.20 3.38 -15.31
C GLY A 45 9.41 3.29 -14.00
N GLY A 46 9.00 4.44 -13.44
CA GLY A 46 8.33 4.51 -12.14
C GLY A 46 9.20 4.04 -10.98
N MET A 47 8.61 3.97 -9.79
CA MET A 47 9.26 3.49 -8.57
C MET A 47 8.52 2.32 -7.98
N ARG A 48 9.25 1.31 -7.49
CA ARG A 48 8.62 0.20 -6.77
C ARG A 48 8.30 0.63 -5.36
N VAL A 49 7.01 0.55 -5.03
CA VAL A 49 6.47 0.76 -3.69
C VAL A 49 6.14 -0.61 -3.11
N THR A 50 6.65 -0.89 -1.92
CA THR A 50 6.25 -2.05 -1.12
C THR A 50 5.70 -1.55 0.20
N LEU A 51 4.42 -1.82 0.42
CA LEU A 51 3.69 -1.50 1.64
C LEU A 51 3.70 -2.71 2.58
N ARG A 52 4.02 -2.49 3.85
CA ARG A 52 4.07 -3.51 4.88
C ARG A 52 3.27 -3.10 6.10
N ASP A 53 2.70 -4.08 6.78
CA ASP A 53 2.12 -3.90 8.09
C ASP A 53 3.24 -3.57 9.10
N GLY A 54 3.05 -2.53 9.90
CA GLY A 54 4.07 -2.01 10.81
C GLY A 54 4.30 -2.88 12.05
N HIS A 55 3.36 -3.75 12.40
CA HIS A 55 3.47 -4.62 13.58
C HIS A 55 4.06 -6.00 13.21
N THR A 56 3.65 -6.54 12.07
CA THR A 56 4.01 -7.89 11.62
C THR A 56 5.09 -7.90 10.54
N GLY A 57 5.34 -6.78 9.87
CA GLY A 57 6.27 -6.67 8.74
C GLY A 57 5.77 -7.36 7.45
N LYS A 58 4.56 -7.94 7.48
CA LYS A 58 3.94 -8.63 6.35
C LYS A 58 3.74 -7.66 5.18
N VAL A 59 4.07 -8.10 3.97
CA VAL A 59 3.79 -7.31 2.76
C VAL A 59 2.29 -7.30 2.53
N LEU A 60 1.72 -6.09 2.49
CA LEU A 60 0.31 -5.84 2.23
C LEU A 60 0.06 -5.61 0.74
N ALA A 61 0.94 -4.85 0.09
CA ALA A 61 0.85 -4.56 -1.32
C ALA A 61 2.22 -4.24 -1.91
N THR A 62 2.40 -4.47 -3.21
CA THR A 62 3.57 -4.03 -3.95
C THR A 62 3.18 -3.66 -5.37
N GLY A 63 3.78 -2.61 -5.92
CA GLY A 63 3.56 -2.22 -7.31
C GLY A 63 4.48 -1.09 -7.74
N LEU A 64 4.31 -0.64 -8.99
CA LEU A 64 5.01 0.52 -9.53
C LEU A 64 4.12 1.78 -9.47
N THR A 65 4.74 2.93 -9.24
CA THR A 65 4.07 4.21 -9.50
C THR A 65 3.80 4.36 -10.99
N ARG A 66 2.56 4.72 -11.35
CA ARG A 66 2.13 4.94 -12.73
C ARG A 66 1.50 6.31 -12.90
N GLY A 67 1.71 6.91 -14.06
CA GLY A 67 1.23 8.24 -14.43
C GLY A 67 2.35 9.13 -14.96
N GLY A 68 1.98 10.38 -15.25
CA GLY A 68 2.90 11.40 -15.74
C GLY A 68 3.62 12.13 -14.62
N THR A 69 4.31 13.19 -14.99
CA THR A 69 5.04 14.06 -14.06
C THR A 69 4.15 15.08 -13.36
N GLY A 70 2.84 15.02 -13.61
CA GLY A 70 1.86 16.05 -13.28
C GLY A 70 1.86 17.18 -14.32
N ASP A 71 1.03 18.18 -14.06
CA ASP A 71 0.94 19.41 -14.85
C ASP A 71 2.26 20.17 -14.78
N THR A 72 3.09 19.96 -15.80
CA THR A 72 4.47 20.43 -15.84
C THR A 72 4.52 21.93 -16.15
N GLU A 73 3.59 22.41 -16.96
CA GLU A 73 3.48 23.83 -17.33
C GLU A 73 3.10 24.65 -16.09
N ARG A 74 2.05 24.22 -15.39
CA ARG A 74 1.62 24.87 -14.15
C ARG A 74 2.71 24.91 -13.09
N ARG A 75 3.52 23.86 -12.98
CA ARG A 75 4.62 23.78 -12.01
C ARG A 75 5.86 24.61 -12.36
N MET A 76 6.17 24.77 -13.65
CA MET A 76 7.35 25.51 -14.11
C MET A 76 7.08 27.02 -14.20
N HIS A 77 5.83 27.42 -14.46
CA HIS A 77 5.48 28.82 -14.73
C HIS A 77 4.79 29.52 -13.55
N GLU A 78 4.04 28.81 -12.70
CA GLU A 78 3.52 29.40 -11.48
C GLU A 78 4.60 29.31 -10.39
N SER A 79 4.97 30.44 -9.78
CA SER A 79 5.78 30.49 -8.56
C SER A 79 4.98 29.87 -7.41
N ALA A 80 4.89 28.55 -7.42
CA ALA A 80 4.18 27.74 -6.46
C ALA A 80 4.92 27.91 -5.12
N GLY A 81 4.41 28.81 -4.27
CA GLY A 81 5.00 29.09 -2.97
C GLY A 81 5.21 27.81 -2.16
N ARG A 82 6.13 27.85 -1.17
CA ARG A 82 6.38 26.69 -0.30
C ARG A 82 5.04 26.18 0.29
N ARG A 83 4.65 24.94 -0.06
CA ARG A 83 3.38 24.23 0.27
C ARG A 83 2.25 24.27 -0.78
N ALA A 84 2.47 24.74 -2.00
CA ALA A 84 1.49 24.54 -3.06
C ALA A 84 1.19 23.04 -3.28
N GLN A 85 -0.09 22.71 -3.49
CA GLN A 85 -0.49 21.33 -3.79
C GLN A 85 0.09 20.93 -5.14
N LEU A 86 1.14 20.11 -5.08
CA LEU A 86 1.90 19.66 -6.23
C LEU A 86 1.17 18.52 -6.96
N SER A 87 0.35 17.71 -6.29
CA SER A 87 -0.32 16.54 -6.89
C SER A 87 -1.61 16.87 -7.63
N ASP A 88 -1.65 16.55 -8.91
CA ASP A 88 -2.85 16.48 -9.75
C ASP A 88 -3.24 15.02 -10.08
N PRO A 89 -4.36 14.76 -10.77
CA PRO A 89 -4.77 13.40 -11.15
C PRO A 89 -3.84 12.71 -12.17
N SER A 90 -3.13 13.46 -13.00
CA SER A 90 -2.20 12.94 -14.00
C SER A 90 -0.84 12.53 -13.40
N ALA A 91 -0.51 13.09 -12.24
CA ALA A 91 0.71 12.79 -11.51
C ALA A 91 0.81 11.32 -11.11
N ALA A 92 2.03 10.78 -11.20
CA ALA A 92 2.31 9.40 -10.89
C ALA A 92 1.92 9.01 -9.46
N ARG A 93 1.28 7.85 -9.32
CA ARG A 93 0.86 7.28 -8.04
C ARG A 93 0.85 5.76 -8.04
N PHE A 94 0.95 5.20 -6.85
CA PHE A 94 0.56 3.84 -6.52
C PHE A 94 -0.63 3.92 -5.56
N SER A 95 -1.74 3.26 -5.90
CA SER A 95 -2.98 3.29 -5.12
C SER A 95 -3.37 1.89 -4.76
N VAL A 96 -3.68 1.66 -3.48
CA VAL A 96 -4.17 0.37 -2.99
C VAL A 96 -5.16 0.59 -1.86
N THR A 97 -6.24 -0.17 -1.88
CA THR A 97 -7.18 -0.28 -0.76
C THR A 97 -6.78 -1.50 0.05
N VAL A 98 -6.63 -1.34 1.36
CA VAL A 98 -6.27 -2.46 2.24
C VAL A 98 -7.33 -2.67 3.29
N ASP A 99 -7.85 -3.89 3.33
CA ASP A 99 -8.96 -4.30 4.20
C ASP A 99 -8.50 -4.95 5.51
N GLN A 100 -7.24 -4.74 5.92
CA GLN A 100 -6.68 -5.34 7.14
C GLN A 100 -6.39 -4.25 8.18
N PRO A 101 -6.70 -4.48 9.47
CA PRO A 101 -6.40 -3.52 10.51
C PRO A 101 -4.89 -3.47 10.69
N MET A 102 -4.29 -2.35 10.31
CA MET A 102 -2.86 -2.13 10.45
C MET A 102 -2.60 -1.41 11.77
N GLY A 103 -1.65 -1.89 12.56
CA GLY A 103 -1.13 -1.12 13.69
C GLY A 103 -0.21 0.04 13.25
N GLY A 104 -0.21 0.38 11.96
CA GLY A 104 0.72 1.30 11.30
C GLY A 104 1.20 0.70 9.98
N ALA A 105 1.66 1.54 9.05
CA ALA A 105 2.14 1.08 7.75
C ALA A 105 3.59 1.52 7.52
N TYR A 106 4.43 0.59 7.08
CA TYR A 106 5.80 0.88 6.65
C TYR A 106 5.85 0.84 5.13
N CYS A 107 6.24 1.96 4.50
CA CYS A 107 6.44 2.03 3.06
C CYS A 107 7.93 2.04 2.74
N SER A 108 8.33 1.20 1.79
CA SER A 108 9.67 1.21 1.22
C SER A 108 9.60 1.50 -0.27
N VAL A 109 10.52 2.34 -0.75
CA VAL A 109 10.59 2.77 -2.14
C VAL A 109 11.95 2.36 -2.69
N SER A 110 11.96 1.66 -3.83
CA SER A 110 13.19 1.14 -4.44
C SER A 110 13.12 1.21 -5.96
N GLN A 111 14.28 1.20 -6.62
CA GLN A 111 14.34 1.16 -8.08
C GLN A 111 13.64 -0.10 -8.64
N PRO A 112 12.97 -0.02 -9.79
CA PRO A 112 12.42 -1.19 -10.45
C PRO A 112 13.55 -2.13 -10.89
N ARG A 113 13.61 -3.36 -10.35
CA ARG A 113 14.51 -4.41 -10.85
C ARG A 113 14.10 -4.77 -12.28
N ARG A 114 15.07 -4.99 -13.17
CA ARG A 114 14.88 -5.30 -14.60
C ARG A 114 13.82 -6.39 -14.85
N GLN A 115 13.89 -7.51 -14.12
CA GLN A 115 12.91 -8.62 -14.22
C GLN A 115 11.50 -8.24 -13.78
N ALA A 116 11.37 -7.40 -12.75
CA ALA A 116 10.07 -6.98 -12.25
C ALA A 116 9.46 -5.83 -13.10
N MET A 117 10.25 -5.19 -13.97
CA MET A 117 9.72 -4.29 -15.01
C MET A 117 9.03 -5.06 -16.14
N GLU A 118 9.43 -6.31 -16.37
CA GLU A 118 8.85 -7.20 -17.39
C GLU A 118 7.56 -7.87 -16.88
N ASN A 119 7.57 -8.38 -15.64
CA ASN A 119 6.37 -8.97 -15.03
C ASN A 119 5.24 -7.95 -14.81
N ASP A 120 5.57 -6.68 -14.54
CA ASP A 120 4.58 -5.60 -14.33
C ASP A 120 4.10 -4.96 -15.66
N ARG A 121 4.77 -5.26 -16.79
CA ARG A 121 4.32 -4.87 -18.14
C ARG A 121 3.22 -5.76 -18.69
N LEU A 122 2.97 -6.92 -18.09
CA LEU A 122 1.86 -7.80 -18.42
C LEU A 122 0.61 -7.31 -17.65
N PRO A 123 -0.33 -6.59 -18.28
CA PRO A 123 -1.58 -6.24 -17.59
C PRO A 123 -2.38 -7.53 -17.32
N ASP A 124 -2.94 -7.65 -16.12
CA ASP A 124 -4.20 -8.31 -15.67
C ASP A 124 -4.90 -9.40 -16.51
N LYS A 125 -4.22 -10.10 -17.43
CA LYS A 125 -4.81 -11.16 -18.25
C LYS A 125 -4.61 -12.56 -17.66
N LEU A 126 -3.95 -12.68 -16.51
CA LEU A 126 -3.64 -13.98 -15.92
C LEU A 126 -4.06 -14.16 -14.45
N VAL A 127 -4.69 -13.17 -13.82
CA VAL A 127 -5.38 -13.37 -12.52
C VAL A 127 -6.78 -13.92 -12.79
N GLY A 128 -6.84 -15.13 -13.34
CA GLY A 128 -8.12 -15.71 -13.78
C GLY A 128 -8.04 -17.12 -14.39
N ARG A 129 -7.01 -17.90 -14.11
CA ARG A 129 -7.03 -19.35 -14.42
C ARG A 129 -6.64 -20.17 -13.21
N SER A 130 -7.68 -20.52 -12.45
CA SER A 130 -7.74 -21.75 -11.70
C SER A 130 -7.58 -22.94 -12.66
N ALA A 131 -6.61 -23.79 -12.38
CA ALA A 131 -6.54 -25.20 -12.76
C ALA A 131 -5.33 -25.73 -11.97
N PHE A 132 -5.52 -26.27 -10.76
CA PHE A 132 -5.88 -27.68 -10.56
C PHE A 132 -5.43 -28.56 -11.73
N ARG A 133 -4.16 -28.95 -11.71
CA ARG A 133 -3.72 -30.29 -12.10
C ARG A 133 -2.36 -30.60 -11.48
#